data_AF-B4QAB7-F1
#
_entry.id   AF-B4QAB7-F1
#
_cell.length_a   1.000
_cell.length_b   1.000
_cell.length_c   1.000
_cell.angle_alpha   90.00
_cell.angle_beta   90.00
_cell.angle_gamma   90.00
#
_symmetry.space_group_name_H-M   'P 1'
#
loop_
_entity.id
_entity.type
_entity.pdbx_description
1 polymer ?
#
loop_
_entity_poly.entity_id
_entity_poly.type
_entity_poly.pdbx_seq_one_letter_code
_entity_poly.pdbx_strand_id
1 'polypeptide(L)'
;MALWVDKYRPRELSKLDFHKDQAENLRNLCKQSDFPHLMFYGPSGAGKKTRIMCLLREMYGSGVERLRSETMTFTTPSNRKVEVMTVSSNYHLEVNPSDAGMYDRTVVIDLIKQVAQTHQIEISGQREFKVIVISEGDELTKDAQHALRRTMEKYVATCRIIISVNSTSRIIPAIRSRCLGIRVAAPNETEIVSILQNTCKREGLALPWSWPNGLWTSRSVISDEHF
;
A
#
# COMPACT_ATOMS: atom_id res chain seq x y z
N MET A 1 -9.92 -0.61 -21.81
CA MET A 1 -10.84 -1.52 -21.12
C MET A 1 -10.37 -1.62 -19.66
N ALA A 2 -11.20 -1.32 -18.66
CA ALA A 2 -10.78 -1.44 -17.26
C ALA A 2 -10.85 -2.92 -16.84
N LEU A 3 -9.79 -3.42 -16.18
CA LEU A 3 -9.79 -4.76 -15.60
C LEU A 3 -10.89 -4.87 -14.54
N TRP A 4 -11.62 -5.99 -14.48
CA TRP A 4 -12.66 -6.21 -13.47
C TRP A 4 -12.11 -6.12 -12.04
N VAL A 5 -10.86 -6.50 -11.85
CA VAL A 5 -10.13 -6.38 -10.58
C VAL A 5 -10.08 -4.93 -10.08
N ASP A 6 -9.92 -3.96 -10.98
CA ASP A 6 -9.92 -2.54 -10.62
C ASP A 6 -11.34 -1.96 -10.55
N LYS A 7 -12.24 -2.42 -11.43
CA LYS A 7 -13.66 -1.99 -11.45
C LYS A 7 -14.37 -2.35 -10.15
N TYR A 8 -14.12 -3.54 -9.61
CA TYR A 8 -14.79 -4.06 -8.42
C TYR A 8 -13.99 -3.89 -7.13
N ARG A 9 -12.79 -3.29 -7.20
CA ARG A 9 -11.98 -3.01 -6.01
C ARG A 9 -12.78 -2.15 -5.00
N PRO A 10 -12.95 -2.61 -3.75
CA PRO A 10 -13.55 -1.80 -2.70
C PRO A 10 -12.79 -0.48 -2.52
N ARG A 11 -13.54 0.61 -2.40
CA ARG A 11 -12.97 1.94 -2.14
C ARG A 11 -13.16 2.42 -0.70
N GLU A 12 -14.09 1.81 0.04
CA GLU A 12 -14.41 2.19 1.42
C GLU A 12 -14.14 1.02 2.35
N LEU A 13 -13.69 1.30 3.58
CA LEU A 13 -13.45 0.27 4.60
C LEU A 13 -14.71 -0.54 4.92
N SER A 14 -15.88 0.09 4.90
CA SER A 14 -17.18 -0.56 5.13
C SER A 14 -17.58 -1.53 4.01
N LYS A 15 -17.02 -1.36 2.81
CA LYS A 15 -17.31 -2.18 1.62
C LYS A 15 -16.27 -3.28 1.41
N LEU A 16 -15.37 -3.51 2.36
CA LEU A 16 -14.43 -4.62 2.29
C LEU A 16 -15.17 -5.96 2.38
N ASP A 17 -14.88 -6.85 1.44
CA ASP A 17 -15.60 -8.12 1.31
C ASP A 17 -15.25 -9.12 2.44
N PHE A 18 -14.07 -8.99 3.05
CA PHE A 18 -13.54 -9.91 4.07
C PHE A 18 -12.72 -9.20 5.16
N HIS A 19 -12.59 -9.85 6.33
CA HIS A 19 -11.99 -9.30 7.56
C HIS A 19 -12.64 -7.98 8.04
N LYS A 20 -13.95 -8.00 8.26
CA LYS A 20 -14.74 -6.82 8.70
C LYS A 20 -14.26 -6.23 10.02
N ASP A 21 -13.89 -7.08 10.99
CA ASP A 21 -13.39 -6.63 12.29
C ASP A 21 -12.09 -5.82 12.14
N GLN A 22 -11.20 -6.23 11.23
CA GLN A 22 -9.98 -5.47 10.94
C GLN A 22 -10.30 -4.13 10.28
N ALA A 23 -11.29 -4.09 9.39
CA ALA A 23 -11.75 -2.85 8.76
C ALA A 23 -12.29 -1.86 9.80
N GLU A 24 -13.01 -2.36 10.80
CA GLU A 24 -13.56 -1.55 11.88
C GLU A 24 -12.46 -1.02 12.81
N ASN A 25 -11.47 -1.85 13.14
CA ASN A 25 -10.27 -1.42 13.88
C ASN A 25 -9.49 -0.33 13.14
N LEU A 26 -9.29 -0.49 11.83
CA LEU A 26 -8.67 0.51 10.97
C LEU A 26 -9.45 1.83 10.96
N ARG A 27 -10.78 1.74 10.91
CA ARG A 27 -11.65 2.91 10.97
C ARG A 27 -11.56 3.64 12.31
N ASN A 28 -11.48 2.89 13.40
CA ASN A 28 -11.29 3.47 14.74
C ASN A 28 -9.92 4.14 14.87
N LEU A 29 -8.87 3.56 14.27
CA LEU A 29 -7.55 4.18 14.19
C LEU A 29 -7.58 5.53 13.45
N CYS A 30 -8.35 5.63 12.35
CA CYS A 30 -8.56 6.88 11.63
C CYS A 30 -9.31 7.97 12.41
N LYS A 31 -9.95 7.64 13.54
CA LYS A 31 -10.61 8.63 14.39
C LYS A 31 -9.70 9.17 15.50
N GLN A 32 -8.61 8.46 15.81
CA GLN A 32 -7.66 8.88 16.83
C GLN A 32 -6.80 10.05 16.32
N SER A 33 -6.49 11.01 17.18
CA SER A 33 -5.68 12.19 16.83
C SER A 33 -4.26 11.82 16.39
N ASP A 34 -3.64 10.85 17.06
CA ASP A 34 -2.32 10.35 16.71
C ASP A 34 -2.41 9.10 15.82
N PHE A 35 -1.84 9.18 14.62
CA PHE A 35 -1.91 8.11 13.62
C PHE A 35 -0.54 7.43 13.41
N PRO A 36 -0.27 6.27 14.02
CA PRO A 36 1.06 5.66 14.01
C PRO A 36 1.55 5.30 12.60
N HIS A 37 2.85 5.05 12.47
CA HIS A 37 3.35 4.37 11.27
C HIS A 37 2.75 2.97 11.18
N LEU A 38 2.39 2.54 9.97
CA LEU A 38 1.73 1.25 9.76
C LEU A 38 2.60 0.30 8.96
N MET A 39 2.51 -0.98 9.29
CA MET A 39 3.13 -2.05 8.51
C MET A 39 2.07 -3.09 8.17
N PHE A 40 1.62 -3.11 6.91
CA PHE A 40 0.74 -4.15 6.40
C PHE A 40 1.55 -5.35 5.95
N TYR A 41 1.24 -6.54 6.47
CA TYR A 41 1.95 -7.77 6.10
C TYR A 41 1.00 -8.93 5.84
N GLY A 42 1.37 -9.80 4.90
CA GLY A 42 0.54 -10.92 4.47
C GLY A 42 0.84 -11.35 3.03
N PRO A 43 0.23 -12.44 2.52
CA PRO A 43 0.50 -12.92 1.18
C PRO A 43 0.16 -11.88 0.10
N SER A 44 0.82 -11.98 -1.06
CA SER A 44 0.45 -11.17 -2.22
C SER A 44 -1.00 -11.48 -2.64
N GLY A 45 -1.71 -10.50 -3.19
CA GLY A 45 -3.12 -10.66 -3.56
C GLY A 45 -4.14 -10.64 -2.40
N ALA A 46 -3.71 -10.61 -1.12
CA ALA A 46 -4.61 -10.55 0.04
C ALA A 46 -5.38 -9.22 0.21
N GLY A 47 -5.18 -8.24 -0.68
CA GLY A 47 -5.83 -6.92 -0.61
C GLY A 47 -5.14 -5.92 0.32
N LYS A 48 -3.82 -6.04 0.53
CA LYS A 48 -3.03 -5.05 1.32
C LYS A 48 -3.16 -3.64 0.74
N LYS A 49 -2.87 -3.47 -0.56
CA LYS A 49 -2.98 -2.18 -1.27
C LYS A 49 -4.40 -1.61 -1.22
N THR A 50 -5.41 -2.45 -1.42
CA THR A 50 -6.82 -2.05 -1.32
C THR A 50 -7.15 -1.46 0.06
N ARG A 51 -6.70 -2.11 1.15
CA ARG A 51 -6.90 -1.62 2.51
C ARG A 51 -6.18 -0.31 2.78
N ILE A 52 -4.94 -0.15 2.30
CA ILE A 52 -4.19 1.10 2.40
C ILE A 52 -4.94 2.24 1.69
N MET A 53 -5.43 2.00 0.47
CA MET A 53 -6.20 3.01 -0.27
C MET A 53 -7.52 3.37 0.41
N CYS A 54 -8.25 2.37 0.94
CA CYS A 54 -9.46 2.62 1.71
C CYS A 54 -9.17 3.44 2.98
N LEU A 55 -8.04 3.16 3.65
CA LEU A 55 -7.59 3.89 4.83
C LEU A 55 -7.29 5.35 4.51
N LEU A 56 -6.53 5.59 3.44
CA LEU A 56 -6.21 6.94 2.97
C LEU A 56 -7.47 7.71 2.59
N ARG A 57 -8.43 7.07 1.92
CA ARG A 57 -9.72 7.68 1.60
C ARG A 57 -10.54 8.01 2.84
N GLU A 58 -10.53 7.18 3.88
CA GLU A 58 -11.18 7.49 5.16
C GLU A 58 -10.53 8.71 5.85
N MET A 59 -9.20 8.88 5.70
CA MET A 59 -8.45 9.97 6.34
C MET A 59 -8.54 11.31 5.61
N TYR A 60 -8.46 11.31 4.27
CA TYR A 60 -8.34 12.54 3.45
C TYR A 60 -9.50 12.72 2.46
N GLY A 61 -10.43 11.77 2.39
CA GLY A 61 -11.57 11.79 1.48
C GLY A 61 -11.25 11.34 0.06
N SER A 62 -12.16 11.62 -0.88
CA SER A 62 -12.08 11.18 -2.28
C SER A 62 -10.94 11.80 -3.08
N GLY A 63 -10.33 12.88 -2.59
CA GLY A 63 -9.22 13.55 -3.27
C GLY A 63 -7.96 12.68 -3.39
N VAL A 64 -7.83 11.64 -2.57
CA VAL A 64 -6.75 10.64 -2.62
C VAL A 64 -6.74 9.88 -3.95
N GLU A 65 -7.89 9.70 -4.60
CA GLU A 65 -7.98 8.94 -5.85
C GLU A 65 -7.44 9.72 -7.06
N ARG A 66 -7.15 11.02 -6.89
CA ARG A 66 -6.49 11.84 -7.91
C ARG A 66 -5.00 11.58 -7.85
N LEU A 67 -4.58 10.51 -8.52
CA LEU A 67 -3.20 10.08 -8.64
C LEU A 67 -2.55 10.71 -9.88
N ARG A 68 -1.29 11.13 -9.73
CA ARG A 68 -0.41 11.57 -10.82
C ARG A 68 0.81 10.68 -10.83
N SER A 69 1.16 10.15 -12.00
CA SER A 69 2.39 9.40 -12.16
C SER A 69 3.50 10.41 -12.50
N GLU A 70 4.53 10.46 -11.67
CA GLU A 70 5.65 11.38 -11.80
C GLU A 70 6.97 10.61 -11.69
N THR A 71 7.87 10.85 -12.64
CA THR A 71 9.22 10.29 -12.59
C THR A 71 10.09 11.22 -11.76
N MET A 72 10.55 10.74 -10.61
CA MET A 72 11.50 11.46 -9.76
C MET A 72 12.93 11.05 -10.12
N THR A 73 13.79 12.05 -10.31
CA THR A 73 15.22 11.85 -10.58
C THR A 73 16.01 12.06 -9.29
N PHE A 74 16.82 11.06 -8.93
CA PHE A 74 17.69 11.09 -7.76
C PHE A 74 19.15 11.04 -8.21
N THR A 75 19.98 11.92 -7.67
CA THR A 75 21.42 11.91 -7.93
C THR A 75 22.13 11.09 -6.87
N THR A 76 22.79 10.03 -7.29
CA THR A 76 23.58 9.18 -6.40
C THR A 76 24.89 9.86 -5.99
N PRO A 77 25.55 9.40 -4.90
CA PRO A 77 26.89 9.86 -4.53
C PRO A 77 27.95 9.68 -5.63
N SER A 78 27.72 8.74 -6.56
CA SER A 78 28.58 8.48 -7.73
C SER A 78 28.21 9.33 -8.95
N ASN A 79 27.40 10.39 -8.77
CA ASN A 79 26.94 11.30 -9.82
C ASN A 79 26.13 10.64 -10.96
N ARG A 80 25.60 9.44 -10.72
CA ARG A 80 24.63 8.79 -11.61
C ARG A 80 23.22 9.23 -11.26
N LYS A 81 22.40 9.48 -12.27
CA LYS A 81 20.97 9.77 -12.12
C LYS A 81 20.20 8.45 -12.10
N VAL A 82 19.34 8.29 -11.10
CA VAL A 82 18.41 7.17 -10.96
C VAL A 82 17.01 7.73 -11.08
N GLU A 83 16.23 7.17 -12.00
CA GLU A 83 14.85 7.57 -12.24
C GLU A 83 13.94 6.55 -11.58
N VAL A 84 13.05 7.03 -10.71
CA VAL A 84 12.09 6.19 -10.00
C VAL A 84 10.70 6.68 -10.34
N MET A 85 9.84 5.74 -10.73
CA MET A 85 8.44 6.04 -10.96
C MET A 85 7.73 6.13 -9.60
N THR A 86 7.10 7.27 -9.36
CA THR A 86 6.32 7.48 -8.14
C THR A 86 4.90 7.84 -8.51
N VAL A 87 3.96 7.39 -7.70
CA VAL A 87 2.56 7.77 -7.84
C VAL A 87 2.26 8.75 -6.74
N SER A 88 2.11 10.03 -7.09
CA SER A 88 1.88 11.10 -6.14
C SER A 88 0.43 11.54 -6.14
N SER A 89 -0.04 11.94 -4.97
CA SER A 89 -1.29 12.67 -4.77
C SER A 89 -1.01 13.87 -3.87
N ASN A 90 -2.02 14.72 -3.68
CA ASN A 90 -1.92 15.86 -2.76
C ASN A 90 -1.61 15.39 -1.33
N TYR A 91 -2.12 14.23 -0.92
CA TYR A 91 -2.09 13.74 0.47
C TYR A 91 -1.13 12.58 0.73
N HIS A 92 -0.74 11.85 -0.32
CA HIS A 92 0.15 10.71 -0.18
C HIS A 92 1.08 10.56 -1.38
N LEU A 93 2.13 9.77 -1.20
CA LEU A 93 3.04 9.38 -2.25
C LEU A 93 3.27 7.87 -2.15
N GLU A 94 3.05 7.14 -3.23
CA GLU A 94 3.42 5.74 -3.35
C GLU A 94 4.75 5.61 -4.10
N VAL A 95 5.62 4.76 -3.56
CA VAL A 95 6.91 4.41 -4.16
C VAL A 95 7.12 2.90 -4.11
N ASN A 96 7.69 2.36 -5.19
CA ASN A 96 8.28 1.03 -5.17
C ASN A 96 9.81 1.16 -5.07
N PRO A 97 10.46 0.73 -3.98
CA PRO A 97 11.90 0.83 -3.84
C PRO A 97 12.67 -0.11 -4.78
N SER A 98 12.02 -1.13 -5.35
CA SER A 98 12.66 -2.07 -6.28
C SER A 98 13.14 -1.37 -7.57
N ASP A 99 12.43 -0.34 -8.00
CA ASP A 99 12.79 0.53 -9.13
C ASP A 99 14.15 1.22 -8.94
N ALA A 100 14.58 1.44 -7.70
CA ALA A 100 15.85 2.08 -7.36
C ALA A 100 17.06 1.13 -7.42
N GLY A 101 16.82 -0.19 -7.48
CA GLY A 101 17.87 -1.22 -7.46
C GLY A 101 18.83 -1.06 -6.27
N MET A 102 20.13 -0.98 -6.56
CA MET A 102 21.19 -0.85 -5.54
C MET A 102 21.23 0.51 -4.83
N TYR A 103 20.47 1.50 -5.31
CA TYR A 103 20.48 2.86 -4.78
C TYR A 103 19.28 3.18 -3.88
N ASP A 104 18.53 2.15 -3.49
CA ASP A 104 17.35 2.20 -2.62
C ASP A 104 17.56 3.08 -1.37
N ARG A 105 18.72 3.00 -0.72
CA ARG A 105 19.05 3.84 0.45
C ARG A 105 19.00 5.33 0.13
N THR A 106 19.59 5.76 -0.98
CA THR A 106 19.65 7.19 -1.33
C THR A 106 18.27 7.69 -1.71
N VAL A 107 17.57 6.92 -2.54
CA VAL A 107 16.20 7.21 -2.99
C VAL A 107 15.26 7.38 -1.79
N VAL A 108 15.22 6.42 -0.86
CA VAL A 108 14.32 6.49 0.30
C VAL A 108 14.61 7.70 1.19
N ILE A 109 15.88 8.02 1.44
CA ILE A 109 16.26 9.18 2.24
C ILE A 109 15.79 10.48 1.58
N ASP A 110 16.10 10.66 0.31
CA ASP A 110 15.85 11.91 -0.39
C ASP A 110 14.38 12.11 -0.73
N LEU A 111 13.66 11.02 -1.03
CA LEU A 111 12.21 11.00 -1.15
C LEU A 111 11.54 11.52 0.13
N ILE A 112 11.90 10.98 1.29
CA ILE A 112 11.29 11.40 2.57
C ILE A 112 11.63 12.87 2.88
N LYS A 113 12.85 13.32 2.55
CA LYS A 113 13.23 14.74 2.70
C LYS A 113 12.38 15.66 1.81
N GLN A 114 12.20 15.32 0.53
CA GLN A 114 11.39 16.11 -0.40
C GLN A 114 9.94 16.19 0.06
N VAL A 115 9.37 15.06 0.49
CA VAL A 115 8.00 15.02 1.02
C VAL A 115 7.87 15.84 2.30
N ALA A 116 8.86 15.77 3.20
CA ALA A 116 8.87 16.55 4.44
C ALA A 116 9.01 18.06 4.22
N GLN A 117 9.65 18.50 3.13
CA GLN A 117 9.77 19.91 2.75
C GLN A 117 8.53 20.46 2.04
N THR A 118 7.69 19.58 1.49
CA THR A 118 6.49 19.98 0.78
C THR A 118 5.39 20.30 1.81
N HIS A 119 5.32 21.56 2.24
CA HIS A 119 4.25 22.04 3.11
C HIS A 119 2.89 21.88 2.42
N GLN A 120 1.94 21.24 3.09
CA GLN A 120 0.55 21.24 2.65
C GLN A 120 -0.03 22.64 2.90
N ILE A 121 -0.60 23.24 1.86
CA ILE A 121 -1.40 24.45 1.99
C ILE A 121 -2.66 24.04 2.76
N GLU A 122 -2.92 24.67 3.90
CA GLU A 122 -4.03 24.35 4.81
C GLU A 122 -5.37 24.31 4.06
N ILE A 123 -5.87 23.10 3.81
CA ILE A 123 -7.27 22.89 3.46
C ILE A 123 -7.96 22.54 4.77
N SER A 124 -8.73 23.49 5.30
CA SER A 124 -9.52 23.37 6.53
C SER A 124 -10.08 21.96 6.72
N GLY A 125 -9.68 21.31 7.82
CA GLY A 125 -10.26 20.03 8.28
C GLY A 125 -9.49 18.75 7.94
N GLN A 126 -8.32 18.81 7.29
CA GLN A 126 -7.51 17.63 6.97
C GLN A 126 -6.28 17.47 7.88
N ARG A 127 -5.80 16.23 8.03
CA ARG A 127 -4.67 15.86 8.90
C ARG A 127 -3.39 16.59 8.50
N GLU A 128 -2.62 17.08 9.47
CA GLU A 128 -1.40 17.91 9.29
C GLU A 128 -0.18 17.19 8.70
N PHE A 129 -0.30 15.92 8.32
CA PHE A 129 0.82 15.13 7.80
C PHE A 129 0.53 14.52 6.44
N LYS A 130 1.59 14.29 5.64
CA LYS A 130 1.54 13.56 4.37
C LYS A 130 1.87 12.08 4.59
N VAL A 131 1.19 11.18 3.87
CA VAL A 131 1.46 9.73 3.98
C VAL A 131 2.42 9.27 2.88
N ILE A 132 3.45 8.51 3.24
CA ILE A 132 4.35 7.85 2.30
C ILE A 132 4.06 6.35 2.33
N VAL A 133 3.64 5.80 1.20
CA VAL A 133 3.35 4.38 1.03
C VAL A 133 4.53 3.73 0.33
N ILE A 134 5.22 2.84 1.04
CA ILE A 134 6.30 2.02 0.48
C ILE A 134 5.72 0.65 0.17
N SER A 135 5.57 0.34 -1.11
CA SER A 135 5.21 -1.00 -1.56
C SER A 135 6.43 -1.91 -1.52
N GLU A 136 6.23 -3.21 -1.33
CA GLU A 136 7.32 -4.21 -1.39
C GLU A 136 8.52 -3.86 -0.48
N GLY A 137 8.23 -3.39 0.74
CA GLY A 137 9.27 -2.95 1.68
C GLY A 137 10.23 -4.06 2.13
N ASP A 138 9.90 -5.33 1.86
CA ASP A 138 10.76 -6.49 2.10
C ASP A 138 11.86 -6.68 1.05
N GLU A 139 11.83 -5.90 -0.04
CA GLU A 139 12.88 -5.83 -1.06
C GLU A 139 13.97 -4.81 -0.72
N LEU A 140 13.72 -3.91 0.25
CA LEU A 140 14.71 -2.96 0.72
C LEU A 140 15.92 -3.66 1.33
N THR A 141 17.11 -3.19 0.98
CA THR A 141 18.36 -3.60 1.61
C THR A 141 18.36 -3.26 3.10
N LYS A 142 19.11 -4.01 3.91
CA LYS A 142 19.22 -3.75 5.36
C LYS A 142 19.72 -2.33 5.65
N ASP A 143 20.61 -1.82 4.82
CA ASP A 143 21.15 -0.47 4.95
C ASP A 143 20.09 0.60 4.64
N ALA A 144 19.30 0.41 3.58
CA ALA A 144 18.14 1.26 3.29
C ALA A 144 17.09 1.20 4.41
N GLN A 145 16.84 0.04 5.01
CA GLN A 145 15.96 -0.10 6.17
C GLN A 145 16.49 0.66 7.40
N HIS A 146 17.79 0.63 7.67
CA HIS A 146 18.40 1.44 8.74
C HIS A 146 18.31 2.94 8.45
N ALA A 147 18.45 3.34 7.19
CA ALA A 147 18.22 4.72 6.78
C ALA A 147 16.76 5.15 6.96
N LEU A 148 15.80 4.32 6.53
CA LEU A 148 14.37 4.53 6.69
C LEU A 148 13.99 4.70 8.17
N ARG A 149 14.52 3.85 9.04
CA ARG A 149 14.29 3.98 10.49
C ARG A 149 14.73 5.36 11.03
N ARG A 150 15.88 5.87 10.58
CA ARG A 150 16.38 7.20 11.00
C ARG A 150 15.50 8.33 10.48
N THR A 151 15.02 8.24 9.24
CA THR A 151 14.15 9.26 8.65
C THR A 151 12.74 9.22 9.23
N MET A 152 12.21 8.04 9.57
CA MET A 152 10.95 7.87 10.31
C MET A 152 10.97 8.65 11.63
N GLU A 153 12.03 8.49 12.43
CA GLU A 153 12.18 9.20 13.71
C GLU A 153 12.32 10.72 13.51
N LYS A 154 13.07 11.14 12.49
CA LYS A 154 13.35 12.56 12.23
C LYS A 154 12.12 13.34 11.74
N TYR A 155 11.26 12.72 10.93
CA TYR A 155 10.16 13.40 10.23
C TYR A 155 8.76 12.92 10.67
N VAL A 156 8.64 12.34 11.86
CA VAL A 156 7.36 11.82 12.39
C VAL A 156 6.26 12.88 12.49
N ALA A 157 6.63 14.15 12.72
CA ALA A 157 5.69 15.26 12.83
C ALA A 157 5.07 15.65 11.48
N THR A 158 5.86 15.59 10.39
CA THR A 158 5.43 16.04 9.06
C THR A 158 4.89 14.91 8.19
N CYS A 159 5.39 13.69 8.40
CA CYS A 159 5.12 12.56 7.51
C CYS A 159 4.79 11.30 8.32
N ARG A 160 3.81 10.51 7.85
CA ARG A 160 3.55 9.15 8.35
C ARG A 160 3.86 8.14 7.25
N ILE A 161 4.49 7.04 7.63
CA ILE A 161 4.90 6.00 6.69
C ILE A 161 3.99 4.78 6.85
N ILE A 162 3.54 4.24 5.72
CA ILE A 162 2.83 2.97 5.59
C ILE A 162 3.70 2.05 4.74
N ILE A 163 4.12 0.91 5.29
CA ILE A 163 4.94 -0.08 4.58
C ILE A 163 4.09 -1.31 4.30
N SER A 164 4.05 -1.76 3.06
CA SER A 164 3.44 -3.04 2.68
C SER A 164 4.54 -4.07 2.43
N VAL A 165 4.47 -5.22 3.10
CA VAL A 165 5.42 -6.32 2.97
C VAL A 165 4.71 -7.65 2.76
N ASN A 166 5.36 -8.61 2.12
CA ASN A 166 4.80 -9.97 2.03
C ASN A 166 5.08 -10.78 3.30
N SER A 167 6.30 -10.67 3.83
CA SER A 167 6.72 -11.32 5.07
C SER A 167 7.49 -10.35 5.96
N THR A 168 7.25 -10.42 7.27
CA THR A 168 8.00 -9.63 8.26
C THR A 168 9.41 -10.15 8.52
N SER A 169 9.80 -11.31 7.97
CA SER A 169 11.09 -11.93 8.24
C SER A 169 12.30 -11.15 7.69
N ARG A 170 12.11 -10.40 6.60
CA ARG A 170 13.16 -9.58 5.97
C ARG A 170 13.28 -8.16 6.56
N ILE A 171 12.34 -7.79 7.42
CA ILE A 171 12.29 -6.45 8.03
C ILE A 171 13.08 -6.43 9.32
N ILE A 172 13.95 -5.43 9.47
CA ILE A 172 14.75 -5.26 10.69
C ILE A 172 13.83 -5.01 11.91
N PRO A 173 14.19 -5.54 13.09
CA PRO A 173 13.39 -5.35 14.32
C PRO A 173 13.13 -3.88 14.66
N ALA A 174 14.04 -2.98 14.28
CA ALA A 174 13.92 -1.55 14.54
C ALA A 174 12.77 -0.88 13.78
N ILE A 175 12.44 -1.33 12.56
CA ILE A 175 11.25 -0.83 11.85
C ILE A 175 10.01 -1.45 12.49
N ARG A 176 10.03 -2.76 12.75
CA ARG A 176 8.90 -3.48 13.35
C ARG A 176 8.45 -2.90 14.69
N SER A 177 9.37 -2.41 15.52
CA SER A 177 9.02 -1.80 16.81
C SER A 177 8.40 -0.40 16.70
N ARG A 178 8.51 0.26 15.54
CA ARG A 178 8.03 1.63 15.30
C ARG A 178 6.75 1.68 14.50
N CYS A 179 6.36 0.56 13.89
CA CYS A 179 5.14 0.45 13.11
C CYS A 179 4.11 -0.41 13.85
N LEU A 180 2.86 0.02 13.83
CA LEU A 180 1.74 -0.84 14.15
C LEU A 180 1.58 -1.88 13.03
N GLY A 181 1.84 -3.15 13.36
CA GLY A 181 1.74 -4.27 12.44
C GLY A 181 0.29 -4.71 12.23
N ILE A 182 -0.17 -4.71 10.98
CA ILE A 182 -1.49 -5.17 10.57
C ILE A 182 -1.34 -6.40 9.68
N ARG A 183 -1.74 -7.56 10.20
CA ARG A 183 -1.73 -8.82 9.46
C ARG A 183 -2.96 -8.93 8.58
N VAL A 184 -2.76 -8.94 7.27
CA VAL A 184 -3.82 -9.23 6.29
C VAL A 184 -3.67 -10.67 5.84
N ALA A 185 -4.54 -11.56 6.33
CA ALA A 185 -4.53 -12.95 5.90
C ALA A 185 -5.05 -13.10 4.47
N ALA A 186 -4.71 -14.20 3.80
CA ALA A 186 -5.37 -14.56 2.56
C ALA A 186 -6.87 -14.81 2.84
N PRO A 187 -7.77 -14.39 1.94
CA PRO A 187 -9.18 -14.68 2.07
C PRO A 187 -9.43 -16.20 2.02
N ASN A 188 -10.47 -16.64 2.73
CA ASN A 188 -10.90 -18.03 2.71
C ASN A 188 -11.55 -18.38 1.36
N GLU A 189 -11.59 -19.67 1.00
CA GLU A 189 -12.22 -20.13 -0.24
C GLU A 189 -13.68 -19.69 -0.34
N THR A 190 -14.43 -19.77 0.75
CA THR A 190 -15.82 -19.32 0.82
C THR A 190 -15.97 -17.82 0.54
N GLU A 191 -15.02 -17.00 1.03
CA GLU A 191 -14.99 -15.56 0.78
C GLU A 191 -14.68 -15.29 -0.70
N ILE A 192 -13.69 -15.97 -1.27
CA ILE A 192 -13.34 -15.85 -2.70
C ILE A 192 -14.53 -16.21 -3.59
N VAL A 193 -15.18 -17.34 -3.33
CA VAL A 193 -16.36 -17.78 -4.07
C VAL A 193 -17.49 -16.75 -3.97
N SER A 194 -17.72 -16.16 -2.79
CA SER A 194 -18.74 -15.13 -2.61
C SER A 194 -18.45 -13.86 -3.42
N ILE A 195 -17.18 -13.42 -3.49
CA ILE A 195 -16.75 -12.25 -4.26
C ILE A 195 -16.92 -12.50 -5.76
N LEU A 196 -16.56 -13.69 -6.23
CA LEU A 196 -16.72 -14.08 -7.62
C LEU A 196 -18.19 -14.19 -8.02
N GLN A 197 -19.03 -14.81 -7.19
CA GLN A 197 -20.48 -14.85 -7.41
C GLN A 197 -21.07 -13.44 -7.48
N ASN A 198 -20.66 -12.53 -6.61
CA ASN A 198 -21.11 -11.14 -6.65
C ASN A 198 -20.64 -10.42 -7.92
N THR A 199 -19.41 -10.68 -8.36
CA THR A 199 -18.84 -10.11 -9.59
C THR A 199 -19.57 -10.62 -10.84
N CYS A 200 -19.78 -11.93 -10.94
CA CYS A 200 -20.50 -12.55 -12.05
C CYS A 200 -21.97 -12.09 -12.10
N LYS A 201 -22.65 -11.99 -10.96
CA LYS A 201 -24.01 -11.43 -10.90
C LYS A 201 -24.08 -10.00 -11.45
N ARG A 202 -23.07 -9.16 -11.16
CA ARG A 202 -23.02 -7.77 -11.64
C ARG A 202 -22.70 -7.66 -13.13
N GLU A 203 -21.94 -8.61 -13.68
CA GLU A 203 -21.66 -8.70 -15.11
C GLU A 203 -22.71 -9.52 -15.88
N GLY A 204 -23.74 -10.05 -15.22
CA GLY A 204 -24.79 -10.86 -15.85
C GLY A 204 -24.33 -12.26 -16.30
N LEU A 205 -23.24 -12.77 -15.72
CA LEU A 205 -22.65 -14.07 -16.05
C LEU A 205 -23.13 -15.15 -15.07
N ALA A 206 -23.46 -16.32 -15.61
CA ALA A 206 -23.78 -17.50 -14.81
C ALA A 206 -22.50 -18.28 -14.49
N LEU A 207 -22.23 -18.51 -13.20
CA LEU A 207 -21.15 -19.41 -12.79
C LEU A 207 -21.62 -20.86 -12.93
N PRO A 208 -20.85 -21.74 -13.59
CA PRO A 208 -21.17 -23.15 -13.64
C PRO A 208 -21.13 -23.77 -12.22
N TRP A 209 -22.09 -24.65 -11.91
CA TRP A 209 -22.25 -25.26 -10.58
C TRP A 209 -21.07 -26.13 -10.11
N SER A 210 -20.16 -26.50 -11.02
CA SER A 210 -19.03 -27.38 -10.75
C SER A 210 -17.70 -26.64 -10.98
N TRP A 211 -17.24 -25.90 -9.98
CA TRP A 211 -15.83 -25.51 -9.93
C TRP A 211 -15.09 -26.61 -9.15
N PRO A 212 -14.21 -27.40 -9.79
CA PRO A 212 -13.42 -28.39 -9.05
C PRO A 212 -12.50 -27.65 -8.08
N ASN A 213 -12.39 -28.16 -6.86
CA ASN A 213 -11.58 -27.62 -5.74
C ASN A 213 -10.05 -27.51 -6.00
N GLY A 214 -9.59 -27.48 -7.26
CA GLY A 214 -8.18 -27.56 -7.65
C GLY A 214 -7.69 -26.54 -8.68
N LEU A 215 -8.54 -25.66 -9.23
CA LEU A 215 -8.06 -24.60 -10.15
C LEU A 215 -7.36 -23.42 -9.42
N TRP A 216 -7.57 -23.29 -8.12
CA TRP A 216 -7.02 -22.20 -7.30
C TRP A 216 -5.56 -22.44 -6.85
N THR A 217 -5.12 -23.69 -6.81
CA THR A 217 -3.75 -24.09 -6.39
C THR A 217 -2.72 -23.93 -7.50
N SER A 218 -3.15 -23.87 -8.76
CA SER A 218 -2.32 -23.44 -9.88
C SER A 218 -2.04 -21.94 -9.78
N ARG A 219 -0.82 -21.61 -9.29
CA ARG A 219 -0.19 -20.27 -9.39
C ARG A 219 -0.28 -19.64 -10.79
N SER A 220 -0.55 -20.44 -11.81
CA SER A 220 -0.72 -20.08 -13.22
C SER A 220 -1.93 -19.20 -13.56
N VAL A 221 -2.85 -18.92 -12.63
CA VAL A 221 -3.94 -17.94 -12.89
C VAL A 221 -3.54 -16.52 -12.44
N ILE A 222 -2.48 -16.38 -11.64
CA ILE A 222 -1.98 -15.09 -11.15
C ILE A 222 -0.68 -14.69 -11.86
N SER A 223 0.06 -15.66 -12.39
CA SER A 223 1.17 -15.44 -13.31
C SER A 223 0.93 -16.27 -14.56
N ASP A 224 0.48 -15.63 -15.63
CA ASP A 224 1.19 -15.67 -16.90
C ASP A 224 0.39 -14.91 -17.95
N GLU A 225 1.07 -13.92 -18.51
CA GLU A 225 1.10 -13.61 -19.94
C GLU A 225 -0.05 -14.25 -20.73
N HIS A 226 -1.08 -13.46 -20.99
CA HIS A 226 -1.82 -13.32 -22.25
C HIS A 226 -3.10 -12.52 -21.95
N PHE A 227 -2.91 -11.26 -21.54
CA PHE A 227 -3.85 -10.15 -21.71
C PHE A 227 -3.07 -8.83 -21.74
#